data_AF-I7I8C4-F1
#
_entry.id   AF-I7I8C4-F1
#
_cell.length_a   1.000
_cell.length_b   1.000
_cell.length_c   1.000
_cell.angle_alpha   90.00
_cell.angle_beta   90.00
_cell.angle_gamma   90.00
#
_symmetry.space_group_name_H-M   'P 1'
#
loop_
_entity.id
_entity.type
_entity.pdbx_description
1 polymer ?
#
loop_
_entity_poly.entity_id
_entity_poly.type
_entity_poly.pdbx_seq_one_letter_code
_entity_poly.pdbx_strand_id
1 'polypeptide(L)'
;MVHVTEKLNIYIYEFITTLLSEDGQMDNLHTLARKSCIIKQIIICMKRDSITSLRQLYYNSPLVFKNQTQSNKILGLITKEIELTREQLHIHASEKGLIASKHIKINNLKVNHKNIYIQSDIGDKYYVILNGVKPLVLSKLKFVLIVEKETIFKQFVTSNFLEMCV
;
A
#
# COMPACT_ATOMS: atom_id res chain seq x y z
N MET A 1 11.14 -7.40 9.72
CA MET A 1 11.76 -6.13 9.26
C MET A 1 13.24 -6.33 8.93
N VAL A 2 14.05 -6.91 9.83
CA VAL A 2 15.49 -7.20 9.59
C VAL A 2 15.75 -7.95 8.26
N HIS A 3 15.02 -9.05 8.01
CA HIS A 3 15.17 -9.84 6.79
C HIS A 3 14.82 -9.10 5.48
N VAL A 4 13.88 -8.14 5.53
CA VAL A 4 13.48 -7.35 4.36
C VAL A 4 14.59 -6.37 3.99
N THR A 5 15.14 -5.68 4.99
CA THR A 5 16.24 -4.72 4.80
C THR A 5 17.50 -5.41 4.28
N GLU A 6 17.80 -6.61 4.76
CA GLU A 6 18.94 -7.41 4.31
C GLU A 6 18.82 -7.81 2.83
N LYS A 7 17.69 -8.41 2.44
CA LYS A 7 17.42 -8.76 1.02
C LYS A 7 17.49 -7.53 0.10
N LEU A 8 16.92 -6.40 0.54
CA LEU A 8 16.98 -5.16 -0.24
C LEU A 8 18.40 -4.62 -0.38
N ASN A 9 19.22 -4.68 0.69
CA ASN A 9 20.60 -4.22 0.65
C ASN A 9 21.47 -5.07 -0.29
N ILE A 10 21.31 -6.41 -0.25
CA ILE A 10 22.01 -7.32 -1.17
C ILE A 10 21.65 -6.97 -2.62
N TYR A 11 20.35 -6.85 -2.91
CA TYR A 11 19.90 -6.48 -4.26
C TYR A 11 20.40 -5.11 -4.72
N ILE A 12 20.44 -4.11 -3.83
CA ILE A 12 21.00 -2.79 -4.17
C ILE A 12 22.48 -2.90 -4.51
N TYR A 13 23.23 -3.69 -3.75
CA TYR A 13 24.66 -3.90 -4.00
C TYR A 13 24.90 -4.60 -5.34
N GLU A 14 24.15 -5.68 -5.62
CA GLU A 14 24.18 -6.38 -6.92
C GLU A 14 23.78 -5.46 -8.09
N PHE A 15 22.75 -4.63 -7.89
CA PHE A 15 22.29 -3.68 -8.88
C PHE A 15 23.35 -2.61 -9.18
N ILE A 16 24.01 -2.06 -8.16
CA ILE A 16 25.06 -1.06 -8.32
C ILE A 16 26.30 -1.67 -8.98
N THR A 17 26.70 -2.88 -8.56
CA THR A 17 27.85 -3.57 -9.17
C THR A 17 27.61 -3.90 -10.63
N THR A 18 26.39 -4.33 -10.98
CA THR A 18 25.96 -4.53 -12.39
C THR A 18 25.98 -3.22 -13.18
N LEU A 19 25.58 -2.10 -12.56
CA LEU A 19 25.63 -0.79 -13.22
C LEU A 19 27.06 -0.30 -13.50
N LEU A 20 28.03 -0.73 -12.68
CA LEU A 20 29.42 -0.29 -12.76
C LEU A 20 30.31 -1.26 -13.57
N SER A 21 29.82 -2.45 -13.92
CA SER A 21 30.57 -3.41 -14.74
C SER A 21 30.62 -2.99 -16.21
N GLU A 22 31.79 -3.06 -16.83
CA GLU A 22 32.04 -2.66 -18.23
C GLU A 22 31.37 -3.61 -19.27
N ASP A 23 31.00 -4.82 -18.87
CA ASP A 23 30.42 -5.87 -19.72
C ASP A 23 28.90 -5.75 -19.96
N GLY A 24 28.27 -4.67 -19.51
CA GLY A 24 26.85 -4.47 -19.65
C GLY A 24 26.45 -4.26 -21.12
N GLN A 25 25.93 -5.30 -21.78
CA GLN A 25 25.06 -5.09 -22.93
C GLN A 25 24.02 -4.05 -22.52
N MET A 26 23.91 -2.96 -23.29
CA MET A 26 22.95 -1.86 -23.13
C MET A 26 21.51 -2.35 -23.35
N ASP A 27 21.08 -3.39 -22.66
CA ASP A 27 19.68 -3.75 -22.51
C ASP A 27 19.01 -2.70 -21.63
N ASN A 28 18.72 -1.60 -22.33
CA ASN A 28 17.77 -0.55 -22.04
C ASN A 28 18.11 0.25 -20.78
N LEU A 29 19.01 1.24 -20.94
CA LEU A 29 19.28 2.33 -19.98
C LEU A 29 18.00 2.87 -19.30
N HIS A 30 16.88 2.89 -20.04
CA HIS A 30 15.58 3.26 -19.49
C HIS A 30 15.05 2.30 -18.42
N THR A 31 15.23 0.99 -18.57
CA THR A 31 14.86 -0.01 -17.56
C THR A 31 15.68 0.16 -16.29
N LEU A 32 16.98 0.38 -16.42
CA LEU A 32 17.87 0.68 -15.29
C LEU A 32 17.44 1.97 -14.58
N ALA A 33 17.22 3.06 -15.32
CA ALA A 33 16.75 4.32 -14.75
C ALA A 33 15.41 4.16 -14.02
N ARG A 34 14.49 3.36 -14.57
CA ARG A 34 13.20 3.04 -13.92
C ARG A 34 13.39 2.24 -12.64
N LYS A 35 14.25 1.22 -12.66
CA LYS A 35 14.57 0.42 -11.46
C LYS A 35 15.13 1.32 -10.36
N SER A 36 16.10 2.17 -10.69
CA SER A 36 16.69 3.15 -9.76
C SER A 36 15.65 4.09 -9.14
N CYS A 37 14.67 4.57 -9.93
CA CYS A 37 13.59 5.40 -9.40
C CYS A 37 12.72 4.66 -8.38
N ILE A 38 12.33 3.40 -8.66
CA ILE A 38 11.50 2.63 -7.74
C ILE A 38 12.27 2.28 -6.47
N ILE A 39 13.52 1.83 -6.59
CA ILE A 39 14.40 1.52 -5.45
C ILE A 39 14.55 2.75 -4.55
N LYS A 40 14.81 3.93 -5.13
CA LYS A 40 14.88 5.19 -4.38
C LYS A 40 13.60 5.45 -3.59
N GLN A 41 12.43 5.26 -4.20
CA GLN A 41 11.16 5.46 -3.52
C GLN A 41 10.93 4.46 -2.39
N ILE A 42 11.28 3.18 -2.58
CA ILE A 42 11.24 2.16 -1.53
C ILE A 42 12.13 2.57 -0.35
N ILE A 43 13.38 2.98 -0.61
CA ILE A 43 14.30 3.42 0.45
C ILE A 43 13.73 4.61 1.22
N ILE A 44 13.16 5.61 0.52
CA ILE A 44 12.52 6.76 1.17
C ILE A 44 11.35 6.30 2.04
N CYS A 45 10.50 5.41 1.51
CA CYS A 45 9.34 4.89 2.23
C CYS A 45 9.75 4.13 3.49
N MET A 46 10.74 3.23 3.40
CA MET A 46 11.24 2.47 4.54
C MET A 46 11.92 3.36 5.58
N LYS A 47 12.78 4.30 5.16
CA LYS A 47 13.48 5.22 6.10
C LYS A 47 12.52 6.14 6.86
N ARG A 48 11.41 6.53 6.22
CA ARG A 48 10.40 7.41 6.82
C ARG A 48 9.27 6.66 7.50
N ASP A 49 9.32 5.33 7.51
CA ASP A 49 8.22 4.45 7.90
C ASP A 49 6.90 4.92 7.26
N SER A 50 6.92 5.20 5.95
CA SER A 50 5.78 5.71 5.20
C SER A 50 5.39 4.76 4.08
N ILE A 51 4.13 4.80 3.66
CA ILE A 51 3.59 3.96 2.60
C ILE A 51 3.33 4.81 1.36
N THR A 52 3.61 4.24 0.19
CA THR A 52 3.25 4.84 -1.11
C THR A 52 2.28 3.94 -1.88
N SER A 53 1.55 4.53 -2.82
CA SER A 53 0.66 3.76 -3.71
C SER A 53 1.27 3.56 -5.10
N LEU A 54 0.78 2.57 -5.85
CA LEU A 54 1.19 2.37 -7.25
C LEU A 54 1.02 3.64 -8.12
N ARG A 55 -0.05 4.41 -7.89
CA ARG A 55 -0.27 5.68 -8.60
C ARG A 55 0.75 6.73 -8.19
N GLN A 56 1.01 6.83 -6.90
CA GLN A 56 1.99 7.79 -6.38
C GLN A 56 3.41 7.46 -6.87
N LEU A 57 3.74 6.17 -6.99
CA LEU A 57 5.00 5.70 -7.56
C LEU A 57 5.20 6.20 -9.01
N TYR A 58 4.14 6.15 -9.82
CA TYR A 58 4.13 6.72 -11.18
C TYR A 58 4.28 8.25 -11.15
N TYR A 59 3.48 8.96 -10.34
CA TYR A 59 3.50 10.43 -10.29
C TYR A 59 4.78 11.03 -9.70
N ASN A 60 5.51 10.29 -8.87
CA ASN A 60 6.77 10.77 -8.31
C ASN A 60 7.91 10.80 -9.34
N SER A 61 7.74 10.24 -10.54
CA SER A 61 8.78 10.21 -11.59
C SER A 61 8.18 10.19 -13.01
N PRO A 62 7.42 11.22 -13.40
CA PRO A 62 6.66 11.24 -14.65
C PRO A 62 7.57 11.25 -15.90
N LEU A 63 8.81 11.74 -15.76
CA LEU A 63 9.80 11.75 -16.85
C LEU A 63 10.36 10.35 -17.16
N VAL A 64 10.22 9.40 -16.23
CA VAL A 64 10.84 8.07 -16.29
C VAL A 64 9.82 7.00 -16.70
N PHE A 65 8.55 7.21 -16.36
CA PHE A 65 7.44 6.32 -16.66
C PHE A 65 6.47 6.96 -17.66
N LYS A 66 6.25 6.29 -18.79
CA LYS A 66 5.27 6.75 -19.80
C LYS A 66 3.82 6.55 -19.35
N ASN A 67 3.58 5.53 -18.52
CA ASN A 67 2.26 5.20 -17.98
C ASN A 67 2.38 4.32 -16.73
N GLN A 68 1.27 4.16 -16.00
CA GLN A 68 1.23 3.37 -14.77
C GLN A 68 1.51 1.87 -15.01
N THR A 69 1.13 1.32 -16.17
CA THR A 69 1.43 -0.07 -16.53
C THR A 69 2.94 -0.33 -16.53
N GLN A 70 3.73 0.64 -17.00
CA GLN A 70 5.18 0.54 -17.03
C GLN A 70 5.79 0.58 -15.63
N SER A 71 5.36 1.47 -14.74
CA SER A 71 5.85 1.47 -13.35
C SER A 71 5.49 0.17 -12.63
N ASN A 72 4.28 -0.35 -12.86
CA ASN A 72 3.85 -1.62 -12.29
C ASN A 72 4.69 -2.80 -12.80
N LYS A 73 5.02 -2.83 -14.10
CA LYS A 73 5.87 -3.87 -14.68
C LYS A 73 7.28 -3.85 -14.06
N ILE A 74 7.88 -2.68 -13.92
CA ILE A 74 9.22 -2.57 -13.33
C ILE A 74 9.20 -2.94 -11.85
N LEU A 75 8.19 -2.53 -11.09
CA LEU A 75 8.00 -2.99 -9.71
C LEU A 75 7.84 -4.51 -9.64
N GLY A 76 7.09 -5.09 -10.57
CA GLY A 76 6.93 -6.55 -10.71
C GLY A 76 8.26 -7.27 -10.94
N LEU A 77 9.15 -6.70 -11.76
CA LEU A 77 10.49 -7.25 -11.95
C LEU A 77 11.31 -7.19 -10.66
N ILE A 78 11.34 -6.04 -9.99
CA ILE A 78 12.09 -5.86 -8.73
C ILE A 78 11.59 -6.85 -7.67
N THR A 79 10.27 -6.90 -7.44
CA THR A 79 9.65 -7.79 -6.45
C THR A 79 9.92 -9.27 -6.74
N LYS A 80 9.98 -9.65 -8.02
CA LYS A 80 10.38 -11.00 -8.44
C LYS A 80 11.86 -11.28 -8.18
N GLU A 81 12.74 -10.33 -8.50
CA GLU A 81 14.20 -10.46 -8.33
C GLU A 81 14.61 -10.58 -6.85
N ILE A 82 13.95 -9.83 -5.97
CA ILE A 82 14.26 -9.83 -4.52
C ILE A 82 13.39 -10.82 -3.71
N GLU A 83 12.41 -11.44 -4.36
CA GLU A 83 11.42 -12.34 -3.74
C GLU A 83 10.71 -11.71 -2.53
N LEU A 84 10.32 -10.43 -2.67
CA LEU A 84 9.53 -9.73 -1.67
C LEU A 84 8.24 -9.23 -2.32
N THR A 85 7.16 -9.30 -1.55
CA THR A 85 5.90 -8.66 -1.94
C THR A 85 6.06 -7.14 -1.94
N ARG A 86 5.28 -6.46 -2.77
CA ARG A 86 5.26 -4.98 -2.81
C ARG A 86 4.88 -4.37 -1.46
N GLU A 87 4.03 -5.05 -0.69
CA GLU A 87 3.59 -4.63 0.64
C GLU A 87 4.76 -4.64 1.63
N GLN A 88 5.63 -5.66 1.56
CA GLN A 88 6.87 -5.70 2.35
C GLN A 88 7.83 -4.56 2.00
N LEU A 89 7.69 -3.95 0.82
CA LEU A 89 8.46 -2.79 0.34
C LEU A 89 7.74 -1.45 0.56
N HIS A 90 6.70 -1.43 1.41
CA HIS A 90 5.88 -0.24 1.70
C HIS A 90 5.16 0.34 0.46
N ILE A 91 4.94 -0.47 -0.57
CA ILE A 91 4.14 -0.11 -1.74
C ILE A 91 2.82 -0.86 -1.67
N HIS A 92 1.75 -0.12 -1.41
CA HIS A 92 0.42 -0.68 -1.21
C HIS A 92 -0.53 -0.28 -2.34
N ALA A 93 -1.66 -0.96 -2.44
CA ALA A 93 -2.76 -0.43 -3.23
C ALA A 93 -3.22 0.91 -2.63
N SER A 94 -3.80 1.78 -3.46
CA SER A 94 -4.60 2.89 -2.95
C SER A 94 -5.85 2.29 -2.31
N GLU A 95 -5.76 1.95 -1.02
CA GLU A 95 -6.87 1.31 -0.32
C GLU A 95 -7.85 2.38 0.15
N LYS A 96 -9.07 2.28 -0.36
CA LYS A 96 -10.25 2.96 0.17
C LYS A 96 -11.30 1.89 0.39
N GLY A 97 -11.55 1.57 1.64
CA GLY A 97 -12.65 0.71 2.06
C GLY A 97 -13.41 1.41 3.18
N LEU A 98 -14.74 1.31 3.15
CA LEU A 98 -15.59 1.79 4.22
C LEU A 98 -16.02 0.60 5.07
N ILE A 99 -15.89 0.72 6.39
CA ILE A 99 -16.47 -0.21 7.36
C ILE A 99 -17.44 0.56 8.24
N ALA A 100 -18.61 -0.01 8.50
CA ALA A 100 -19.53 0.49 9.50
C ALA A 100 -19.90 -0.64 10.47
N SER A 101 -19.86 -0.36 11.77
CA SER A 101 -20.21 -1.34 12.80
C SER A 101 -20.58 -0.65 14.11
N LYS A 102 -21.57 -1.20 14.81
CA LYS A 102 -21.95 -0.79 16.17
C LYS A 102 -21.03 -1.40 17.24
N HIS A 103 -20.39 -2.53 16.94
CA HIS A 103 -19.63 -3.32 17.91
C HIS A 103 -18.11 -3.19 17.76
N ILE A 104 -17.65 -2.62 16.65
CA ILE A 104 -16.23 -2.33 16.44
C ILE A 104 -15.99 -0.88 16.86
N LYS A 105 -15.27 -0.69 17.98
CA LYS A 105 -14.60 0.58 18.27
C LYS A 105 -13.18 0.48 17.75
N ILE A 106 -12.89 1.20 16.66
CA ILE A 106 -11.52 1.29 16.16
C ILE A 106 -10.77 2.35 16.97
N ASN A 107 -10.22 1.93 18.11
CA ASN A 107 -9.35 2.79 18.90
C ASN A 107 -7.91 2.64 18.41
N ASN A 108 -7.25 3.77 18.10
CA ASN A 108 -5.83 3.86 17.78
C ASN A 108 -5.36 3.01 16.59
N LEU A 109 -5.84 3.32 15.37
CA LEU A 109 -5.09 2.94 14.17
C LEU A 109 -3.77 3.73 14.15
N LYS A 110 -2.68 3.06 14.54
CA LYS A 110 -1.33 3.53 14.25
C LYS A 110 -0.97 3.05 12.85
N VAL A 111 -1.08 3.96 11.90
CA VAL A 111 -0.38 3.84 10.62
C VAL A 111 0.79 4.81 10.71
N ASN A 112 2.03 4.31 10.66
CA ASN A 112 3.24 5.13 10.58
C ASN A 112 3.43 6.11 11.75
N HIS A 113 3.23 5.65 13.00
CA HIS A 113 3.37 6.45 14.22
C HIS A 113 2.52 7.74 14.29
N LYS A 114 1.60 7.96 13.35
CA LYS A 114 0.59 9.01 13.41
C LYS A 114 -0.72 8.38 13.82
N ASN A 115 -1.37 8.98 14.82
CA ASN A 115 -2.74 8.64 15.16
C ASN A 115 -3.62 9.08 13.98
N ILE A 116 -4.10 8.13 13.18
CA ILE A 116 -5.16 8.43 12.23
C ILE A 116 -6.46 8.39 13.02
N TYR A 117 -6.97 9.57 13.35
CA TYR A 117 -8.34 9.72 13.80
C TYR A 117 -9.23 9.46 12.60
N ILE A 118 -9.96 8.35 12.64
CA ILE A 118 -10.99 8.10 11.66
C ILE A 118 -12.19 8.92 12.10
N GLN A 119 -12.33 10.11 11.55
CA GLN A 119 -13.47 10.98 11.76
C GLN A 119 -14.44 10.78 10.59
N SER A 120 -15.71 10.48 10.89
CA SER A 120 -16.74 10.40 9.87
C SER A 120 -17.15 11.81 9.47
N ASP A 121 -17.04 12.16 8.18
CA ASP A 121 -17.52 13.45 7.68
C ASP A 121 -19.06 13.56 7.69
N ILE A 122 -19.76 12.43 7.89
CA ILE A 122 -21.23 12.37 7.88
C ILE A 122 -21.67 11.37 8.96
N GLY A 123 -22.04 11.86 10.15
CA GLY A 123 -22.80 11.08 11.15
C GLY A 123 -22.15 9.77 11.63
N ASP A 124 -21.30 9.87 12.64
CA ASP A 124 -20.94 8.92 13.70
C ASP A 124 -20.65 7.42 13.44
N LYS A 125 -20.72 6.84 12.23
CA LYS A 125 -20.77 5.35 12.13
C LYS A 125 -19.95 4.66 11.04
N TYR A 126 -19.06 5.33 10.29
CA TYR A 126 -18.19 4.63 9.35
C TYR A 126 -16.70 5.00 9.47
N TYR A 127 -15.86 4.02 9.13
CA TYR A 127 -14.43 4.08 9.21
C TYR A 127 -13.79 3.88 7.84
N VAL A 128 -12.83 4.72 7.47
CA VAL A 128 -11.99 4.53 6.29
C VAL A 128 -10.80 3.67 6.68
N ILE A 129 -10.65 2.51 6.04
CA ILE A 129 -9.42 1.72 6.19
C ILE A 129 -8.35 2.34 5.31
N LEU A 130 -7.26 2.78 5.94
CA LEU A 130 -5.98 3.03 5.30
C LEU A 130 -5.00 1.96 5.82
N ASN A 131 -4.16 1.43 4.92
CA ASN A 131 -3.17 0.38 5.19
C ASN A 131 -2.58 0.40 6.61
N GLY A 132 -2.42 -0.77 7.23
CA GLY A 132 -1.76 -0.90 8.55
C GLY A 132 -2.70 -1.18 9.73
N VAL A 133 -3.96 -1.54 9.46
CA VAL A 133 -4.88 -2.01 10.50
C VAL A 133 -4.45 -3.40 10.96
N LYS A 134 -4.15 -3.56 12.25
CA LYS A 134 -4.02 -4.90 12.84
C LYS A 134 -5.31 -5.68 12.60
N PRO A 135 -5.25 -7.02 12.41
CA PRO A 135 -6.44 -7.83 12.24
C PRO A 135 -7.51 -7.46 13.27
N LEU A 136 -8.68 -7.03 12.78
CA LEU A 136 -9.81 -6.71 13.64
C LEU A 136 -10.29 -8.02 14.28
N VAL A 137 -10.32 -8.07 15.61
CA VAL A 137 -10.87 -9.22 16.32
C VAL A 137 -12.39 -9.13 16.26
N LEU A 138 -13.01 -9.94 15.40
CA LEU A 138 -14.45 -9.92 15.12
C LEU A 138 -15.27 -10.86 16.02
N SER A 139 -14.78 -11.20 17.22
CA SER A 139 -15.33 -12.26 18.08
C SER A 139 -16.77 -12.04 18.56
N LYS A 140 -17.37 -10.88 18.31
CA LYS A 140 -18.76 -10.53 18.68
C LYS A 140 -19.69 -10.31 17.48
N LEU A 141 -19.27 -10.61 16.25
CA LEU A 141 -20.09 -10.41 15.06
C LEU A 141 -20.79 -11.71 14.65
N LYS A 142 -22.09 -11.61 14.31
CA LYS A 142 -22.87 -12.73 13.75
C LYS A 142 -22.51 -13.00 12.28
N PHE A 143 -22.23 -11.95 11.52
CA PHE A 143 -21.85 -12.03 10.10
C PHE A 143 -21.11 -10.76 9.66
N VAL A 144 -20.51 -10.82 8.46
CA VAL A 144 -19.94 -9.67 7.76
C VAL A 144 -20.65 -9.52 6.42
N LEU A 145 -21.22 -8.33 6.16
CA LEU A 145 -21.85 -8.01 4.89
C LEU A 145 -20.87 -7.22 4.01
N ILE A 146 -20.53 -7.78 2.85
CA ILE A 146 -19.67 -7.12 1.85
C ILE A 146 -20.58 -6.43 0.84
N VAL A 147 -20.43 -5.11 0.72
CA VAL A 147 -21.20 -4.29 -0.23
C VAL A 147 -20.24 -3.68 -1.23
N GLU A 148 -20.41 -4.02 -2.51
CA GLU A 148 -19.54 -3.54 -3.58
C GLU A 148 -19.74 -2.05 -3.88
N LYS A 149 -21.00 -1.60 -3.94
CA LYS A 149 -21.36 -0.22 -4.31
C LYS A 149 -21.41 0.68 -3.09
N GLU A 150 -20.58 1.72 -3.07
CA GLU A 150 -20.51 2.70 -1.98
C GLU A 150 -21.86 3.38 -1.70
N THR A 151 -22.66 3.65 -2.74
CA THR A 151 -24.00 4.26 -2.58
C THR A 151 -24.96 3.35 -1.82
N ILE A 152 -24.94 2.04 -2.11
CA ILE A 152 -25.74 1.04 -1.41
C ILE A 152 -25.25 0.87 0.03
N PHE A 153 -23.92 0.85 0.23
CA PHE A 153 -23.35 0.83 1.57
C PHE A 153 -23.84 2.02 2.41
N LYS A 154 -23.80 3.24 1.84
CA LYS A 154 -24.31 4.45 2.50
C LYS A 154 -25.79 4.34 2.83
N GLN A 155 -26.62 3.79 1.93
CA GLN A 155 -28.03 3.54 2.18
C GLN A 155 -28.25 2.57 3.37
N PHE A 156 -27.50 1.48 3.48
CA PHE A 156 -27.60 0.58 4.63
C PHE A 156 -27.23 1.29 5.94
N VAL A 157 -26.18 2.12 5.93
CA VAL A 157 -25.76 2.85 7.13
C VAL A 157 -26.80 3.90 7.55
N THR A 158 -27.39 4.65 6.61
CA THR A 158 -28.40 5.69 6.91
C THR A 158 -29.78 5.13 7.25
N SER A 159 -30.11 3.93 6.79
CA SER A 159 -31.41 3.27 7.05
C SER A 159 -31.50 2.52 8.39
N ASN A 160 -30.53 2.71 9.30
CA ASN A 160 -30.41 1.98 10.57
C ASN A 160 -30.35 0.44 10.42
N PHE A 161 -29.95 -0.08 9.25
CA PHE A 161 -29.79 -1.52 9.03
C PHE A 161 -28.89 -2.19 10.10
N LEU A 162 -27.84 -1.49 10.53
CA LEU A 162 -26.92 -1.96 11.57
C LEU A 162 -27.60 -2.14 12.94
N GLU A 163 -28.73 -1.48 13.18
CA GLU A 163 -29.52 -1.62 14.41
C GLU A 163 -30.51 -2.79 14.33
N MET A 164 -30.91 -3.18 13.13
CA MET A 164 -31.82 -4.31 12.89
C MET A 164 -31.10 -5.67 12.93
N CYS A 165 -29.77 -5.69 12.81
CA CYS A 165 -28.97 -6.91 12.68
C CYS A 165 -28.38 -7.43 14.01
N VAL A 166 -28.95 -7.04 15.16
CA VAL A 166 -28.46 -7.40 16.52
C VAL A 166 -28.61 -8.88 16.81
#